data_AF-A0A7C2CNW9-F1
#
_entry.id   AF-A0A7C2CNW9-F1
#
_cell.length_a   1.000
_cell.length_b   1.000
_cell.length_c   1.000
_cell.angle_alpha   90.00
_cell.angle_beta   90.00
_cell.angle_gamma   90.00
#
_symmetry.space_group_name_H-M   'P 1'
#
loop_
_entity.id
_entity.type
_entity.pdbx_description
1 polymer ?
#
loop_
_entity_poly.entity_id
_entity_poly.type
_entity_poly.pdbx_seq_one_letter_code
_entity_poly.pdbx_strand_id
1 'polypeptide(L)'
;MAAVTAEQIRKRLGLTTADISDEDALAFRDEAAAYLSEETGETINAEDCSPSEANAVANLAAVYCYLKVTGSGATGWSVNLGQLTFHGPAEKIAQLEFLKQQVRDFIHRRKRAGISLLEGP
;
A
#
# COMPACT_ATOMS: atom_id res chain seq x y z
N MET A 1 4.69 -7.52 17.29
CA MET A 1 3.63 -7.13 16.34
C MET A 1 3.87 -5.68 15.97
N ALA A 2 3.51 -5.27 14.75
CA ALA A 2 3.80 -3.93 14.24
C ALA A 2 2.48 -3.21 13.91
N ALA A 3 2.41 -1.92 14.23
CA ALA A 3 1.31 -1.04 13.89
C ALA A 3 1.77 -0.03 12.84
N VAL A 4 0.97 0.17 11.80
CA VAL A 4 1.24 1.18 10.77
C VAL A 4 0.75 2.54 11.27
N THR A 5 1.68 3.49 11.43
CA THR A 5 1.38 4.86 11.86
C THR A 5 1.41 5.83 10.69
N ALA A 6 0.67 6.94 10.81
CA ALA A 6 0.64 8.01 9.82
C ALA A 6 2.05 8.58 9.55
N GLU A 7 2.88 8.75 10.58
CA GLU A 7 4.29 9.16 10.43
C GLU A 7 5.09 8.18 9.56
N GLN A 8 4.89 6.87 9.75
CA GLN A 8 5.60 5.85 8.98
C GLN A 8 5.22 5.90 7.51
N ILE A 9 3.93 6.11 7.22
CA ILE A 9 3.39 6.27 5.86
C ILE A 9 4.00 7.51 5.19
N ARG A 10 3.98 8.65 5.89
CA ARG A 10 4.51 9.91 5.36
C ARG A 10 6.01 9.85 5.06
N LYS A 11 6.78 9.28 5.99
CA LYS A 11 8.23 9.14 5.87
C LYS A 11 8.65 8.32 4.64
N ARG A 12 7.79 7.40 4.15
CA ARG A 12 8.08 6.58 2.96
C ARG A 12 8.26 7.39 1.70
N LEU A 13 7.53 8.49 1.53
CA LEU A 13 7.60 9.34 0.34
C LEU A 13 8.08 10.76 0.66
N GLY A 14 8.51 11.00 1.90
CA GLY A 14 8.92 12.32 2.37
C GLY A 14 7.76 13.32 2.40
N LEU A 15 6.54 12.83 2.63
CA LEU A 15 5.37 13.68 2.87
C LEU A 15 5.45 14.26 4.28
N THR A 16 4.78 15.39 4.48
CA THR A 16 4.66 16.03 5.79
C THR A 16 3.19 16.10 6.24
N THR A 17 2.97 16.46 7.50
CA THR A 17 1.63 16.74 8.03
C THR A 17 0.92 17.88 7.30
N ALA A 18 1.67 18.77 6.61
CA ALA A 18 1.11 19.83 5.79
C ALA A 18 0.58 19.33 4.44
N ASP A 19 1.15 18.23 3.91
CA ASP A 19 0.67 17.60 2.68
C ASP A 19 -0.57 16.74 2.94
N ILE A 20 -0.56 15.99 4.05
CA ILE A 20 -1.66 15.10 4.42
C ILE A 20 -1.84 15.00 5.93
N SER A 21 -3.08 15.18 6.38
CA SER A 21 -3.51 15.04 7.77
C SER A 21 -3.36 13.60 8.28
N ASP A 22 -3.24 13.43 9.60
CA ASP A 22 -3.09 12.08 10.19
C ASP A 22 -4.33 11.25 9.92
N GLU A 23 -5.50 11.89 9.96
CA GLU A 23 -6.80 11.29 9.65
C GLU A 23 -6.85 10.72 8.23
N ASP A 24 -6.47 11.50 7.21
CA ASP A 24 -6.42 11.02 5.82
C ASP A 24 -5.37 9.91 5.65
N ALA A 25 -4.19 10.04 6.26
CA ALA A 25 -3.14 9.00 6.18
C ALA A 25 -3.59 7.68 6.81
N LEU A 26 -4.33 7.73 7.93
CA LEU A 26 -4.91 6.55 8.57
C LEU A 26 -6.12 6.01 7.80
N ALA A 27 -6.91 6.86 7.16
CA ALA A 27 -7.97 6.40 6.26
C ALA A 27 -7.39 5.59 5.08
N PHE A 28 -6.32 6.10 4.45
CA PHE A 28 -5.62 5.37 3.39
C PHE A 28 -4.92 4.10 3.86
N ARG A 29 -4.49 4.06 5.14
CA ARG A 29 -3.97 2.84 5.77
C ARG A 29 -5.04 1.76 5.82
N ASP A 30 -6.24 2.10 6.30
CA ASP A 30 -7.35 1.17 6.40
C ASP A 30 -7.84 0.71 5.02
N GLU A 31 -7.92 1.62 4.04
CA GLU A 31 -8.21 1.25 2.65
C GLU A 31 -7.15 0.31 2.06
N ALA A 32 -5.86 0.59 2.30
CA ALA A 32 -4.76 -0.26 1.86
C ALA A 32 -4.80 -1.64 2.51
N ALA A 33 -5.13 -1.72 3.79
CA ALA A 33 -5.26 -2.98 4.52
C ALA A 33 -6.46 -3.79 4.02
N ALA A 34 -7.60 -3.15 3.78
CA ALA A 34 -8.78 -3.78 3.20
C ALA A 34 -8.47 -4.33 1.80
N TYR A 35 -7.85 -3.52 0.93
CA TYR A 35 -7.45 -3.94 -0.41
C TYR A 35 -6.49 -5.13 -0.40
N LEU A 36 -5.45 -5.08 0.44
CA LEU A 36 -4.52 -6.20 0.58
C LEU A 36 -5.22 -7.43 1.15
N SER A 37 -6.22 -7.26 2.01
CA SER A 37 -7.00 -8.37 2.55
C SER A 37 -7.84 -9.04 1.48
N GLU A 38 -8.52 -8.26 0.63
CA GLU A 38 -9.28 -8.77 -0.51
C GLU A 38 -8.37 -9.48 -1.52
N GLU A 39 -7.20 -8.90 -1.82
CA GLU A 39 -6.27 -9.48 -2.77
C GLU A 39 -5.59 -10.74 -2.23
N THR A 40 -5.19 -10.76 -0.96
CA THR A 40 -4.50 -11.93 -0.38
C THR A 40 -5.46 -13.02 0.09
N GLY A 41 -6.74 -12.70 0.27
CA GLY A 41 -7.74 -13.60 0.85
C GLY A 41 -7.60 -13.77 2.37
N GLU A 42 -6.81 -12.93 3.03
CA GLU A 42 -6.54 -12.98 4.47
C GLU A 42 -6.86 -11.64 5.12
N THR A 43 -7.42 -11.63 6.33
CA THR A 43 -7.69 -10.37 7.04
C THR A 43 -6.39 -9.76 7.56
N ILE A 44 -5.99 -8.63 7.00
CA ILE A 44 -4.80 -7.86 7.42
C ILE A 44 -5.26 -6.73 8.34
N ASN A 45 -4.84 -6.78 9.61
CA ASN A 45 -5.09 -5.71 10.56
C ASN A 45 -3.91 -4.74 10.61
N ALA A 46 -4.08 -3.51 10.13
CA ALA A 46 -3.00 -2.53 10.10
C ALA A 46 -2.50 -2.08 11.49
N GLU A 47 -3.28 -2.33 12.54
CA GLU A 47 -2.92 -2.03 13.92
C GLU A 47 -2.17 -3.18 14.60
N ASP A 48 -2.35 -4.40 14.10
CA ASP A 48 -1.74 -5.61 14.63
C ASP A 48 -1.39 -6.58 13.51
N CYS A 49 -0.24 -6.35 12.87
CA CYS A 49 0.23 -7.18 11.77
C CYS A 49 1.71 -7.54 11.86
N SER A 50 2.10 -8.49 11.02
CA SER A 50 3.50 -8.86 10.84
C SER A 50 4.27 -7.68 10.25
N PRO A 51 5.59 -7.57 10.52
CA PRO A 51 6.40 -6.49 9.94
C PRO A 51 6.33 -6.44 8.40
N SER A 52 6.15 -7.59 7.74
CA SER A 52 5.96 -7.66 6.28
C SER A 52 4.63 -7.07 5.82
N GLU A 53 3.55 -7.34 6.54
CA GLU A 53 2.21 -6.80 6.28
C GLU A 53 2.18 -5.30 6.55
N ALA A 54 2.71 -4.87 7.70
CA ALA A 54 2.85 -3.46 8.03
C ALA A 54 3.61 -2.70 6.95
N ASN A 55 4.67 -3.29 6.40
CA ASN A 55 5.45 -2.69 5.32
C ASN A 55 4.65 -2.60 4.02
N ALA A 56 3.87 -3.64 3.66
CA ALA A 56 3.03 -3.62 2.46
C ALA A 56 1.90 -2.59 2.58
N VAL A 57 1.18 -2.56 3.71
CA VAL A 57 0.13 -1.58 4.00
C VAL A 57 0.71 -0.16 3.99
N ALA A 58 1.82 0.08 4.69
CA ALA A 58 2.45 1.40 4.71
C ALA A 58 2.91 1.87 3.34
N ASN A 59 3.44 0.95 2.51
CA ASN A 59 3.86 1.26 1.14
C ASN A 59 2.67 1.65 0.27
N LEU A 60 1.58 0.88 0.32
CA LEU A 60 0.37 1.15 -0.47
C LEU A 60 -0.33 2.45 -0.01
N ALA A 61 -0.48 2.62 1.30
CA ALA A 61 -1.02 3.84 1.89
C ALA A 61 -0.18 5.06 1.49
N ALA A 62 1.15 4.96 1.48
CA ALA A 62 2.01 6.06 1.07
C ALA A 62 1.77 6.46 -0.39
N VAL A 63 1.64 5.47 -1.29
CA VAL A 63 1.29 5.71 -2.69
C VAL A 63 -0.05 6.45 -2.79
N TYR A 64 -1.08 6.03 -2.05
CA TYR A 64 -2.37 6.73 -2.03
C TYR A 64 -2.26 8.17 -1.52
N CYS A 65 -1.52 8.38 -0.43
CA CYS A 65 -1.29 9.71 0.13
C CYS A 65 -0.60 10.64 -0.88
N TYR A 66 0.46 10.16 -1.54
CA TYR A 66 1.19 10.95 -2.53
C TYR A 66 0.32 11.32 -3.72
N LEU A 67 -0.47 10.35 -4.22
CA LEU A 67 -1.34 10.61 -5.35
C LEU A 67 -2.44 11.63 -5.02
N LYS A 68 -3.03 11.56 -3.82
CA LYS A 68 -3.97 12.56 -3.29
C LYS A 68 -3.37 13.97 -3.28
N VAL A 69 -2.14 14.11 -2.79
CA VAL A 69 -1.41 15.40 -2.74
C VAL A 69 -1.11 15.94 -4.14
N THR A 70 -0.68 15.07 -5.06
CA THR A 70 -0.37 15.47 -6.44
C THR A 70 -1.61 15.77 -7.31
N GLY A 71 -2.83 15.65 -6.78
CA GLY A 71 -4.06 16.02 -7.48
C GLY A 71 -4.40 15.15 -8.68
N SER A 72 -3.70 14.03 -8.88
CA SER A 72 -4.11 13.01 -9.86
C SER A 72 -5.31 12.29 -9.26
N GLY A 73 -6.52 12.61 -9.74
CA GLY A 73 -7.81 12.19 -9.18
C GLY A 73 -7.86 10.73 -8.72
N ALA A 74 -7.99 10.55 -7.41
CA ALA A 74 -7.90 9.28 -6.68
C ALA A 74 -9.23 8.56 -6.48
N THR A 75 -10.21 8.77 -7.35
CA THR A 75 -11.53 8.17 -7.18
C THR A 75 -11.66 6.99 -8.15
N GLY A 76 -11.26 5.79 -7.73
CA GLY A 76 -11.50 4.55 -8.49
C GLY A 76 -10.30 3.63 -8.76
N TRP A 77 -9.24 3.65 -7.95
CA TRP A 77 -8.00 2.90 -8.21
C TRP A 77 -7.99 1.43 -7.78
N SER A 78 -9.09 0.91 -7.22
CA SER A 78 -9.19 -0.47 -6.72
C SER A 78 -8.98 -1.54 -7.80
N VAL A 79 -8.96 -1.20 -9.10
CA VAL A 79 -9.03 -2.21 -10.17
C VAL A 79 -7.70 -2.47 -10.88
N ASN A 80 -6.67 -1.62 -10.78
CA ASN A 80 -5.47 -1.87 -11.60
C ASN A 80 -4.15 -1.30 -11.06
N LEU A 81 -3.63 -1.90 -9.98
CA LEU A 81 -2.22 -1.76 -9.59
C LEU A 81 -1.27 -2.03 -10.78
N GLY A 82 -1.69 -2.82 -11.77
CA GLY A 82 -0.99 -3.05 -13.05
C GLY A 82 -0.75 -1.77 -13.85
N GLN A 83 -1.80 -0.99 -14.10
CA GLN A 83 -1.82 0.14 -15.04
C GLN A 83 -1.53 1.51 -14.43
N LEU A 84 -1.17 1.60 -13.15
CA LEU A 84 -0.76 2.89 -12.57
C LEU A 84 0.49 3.44 -13.29
N THR A 85 0.32 4.58 -13.97
CA THR A 85 1.40 5.39 -14.54
C THR A 85 1.58 6.62 -13.65
N PHE A 86 2.79 6.81 -13.10
CA PHE A 86 3.09 7.97 -12.26
C PHE A 86 3.66 9.10 -13.12
N HIS A 87 3.15 10.31 -12.92
CA HIS A 87 3.66 11.52 -13.56
C HIS A 87 4.33 12.38 -12.48
N GLY A 88 5.57 12.83 -12.73
CA GLY A 88 6.34 13.58 -11.74
C GLY A 88 7.85 13.53 -11.98
N PRO A 89 8.67 13.98 -11.01
CA PRO A 89 10.13 13.87 -11.10
C PRO A 89 10.57 12.40 -11.09
N ALA A 90 11.55 12.06 -11.94
CA ALA A 90 11.97 10.67 -12.20
C ALA A 90 12.34 9.88 -10.93
N GLU A 91 12.95 10.55 -9.95
CA GLU A 91 13.29 9.94 -8.65
C GLU A 91 12.05 9.50 -7.86
N LYS A 92 10.99 10.31 -7.85
CA LYS A 92 9.72 9.96 -7.19
C LYS A 92 8.99 8.87 -7.95
N ILE A 93 9.02 8.91 -9.29
CA ILE A 93 8.45 7.84 -10.12
C ILE A 93 9.12 6.51 -9.80
N ALA A 94 10.45 6.46 -9.81
CA ALA A 94 11.20 5.24 -9.48
C ALA A 94 10.86 4.71 -8.07
N GLN A 95 10.70 5.61 -7.10
CA GLN A 95 10.32 5.27 -5.73
C GLN A 95 8.87 4.73 -5.64
N LEU A 96 7.92 5.34 -6.36
CA LEU A 96 6.53 4.87 -6.43
C LEU A 96 6.41 3.53 -7.14
N GLU A 97 7.14 3.34 -8.23
CA GLU A 97 7.22 2.06 -8.94
C GLU A 97 7.83 0.98 -8.05
N PHE A 98 8.87 1.31 -7.30
CA PHE A 98 9.46 0.39 -6.32
C PHE A 98 8.45 -0.02 -5.23
N LEU A 99 7.74 0.94 -4.65
CA LEU A 99 6.70 0.67 -3.64
C LEU A 99 5.57 -0.19 -4.21
N LYS A 100 5.08 0.15 -5.41
CA LYS A 100 4.07 -0.62 -6.17
C LYS A 100 4.55 -2.05 -6.44
N GLN A 101 5.80 -2.22 -6.86
CA GLN A 101 6.38 -3.53 -7.12
C GLN A 101 6.49 -4.35 -5.83
N GLN A 102 6.93 -3.75 -4.72
CA GLN A 102 6.96 -4.44 -3.42
C GLN A 102 5.57 -4.92 -2.97
N VAL A 103 4.54 -4.10 -3.16
CA VAL A 103 3.16 -4.48 -2.84
C VAL A 103 2.67 -5.62 -3.73
N ARG A 104 2.97 -5.57 -5.03
CA ARG A 104 2.62 -6.65 -5.98
C ARG A 104 3.34 -7.95 -5.64
N ASP A 105 4.64 -7.89 -5.35
CA ASP A 105 5.42 -9.04 -4.90
C ASP A 105 4.85 -9.64 -3.62
N PHE A 106 4.43 -8.80 -2.67
CA PHE A 106 3.77 -9.26 -1.45
C PHE A 106 2.45 -10.00 -1.76
N ILE A 107 1.57 -9.41 -2.57
CA ILE A 107 0.31 -10.04 -2.99
C ILE A 107 0.58 -11.36 -3.72
N HIS A 108 1.50 -11.38 -4.69
CA HIS A 108 1.85 -12.59 -5.43
C HIS A 108 2.40 -13.68 -4.52
N ARG A 109 3.26 -13.34 -3.55
CA ARG A 109 3.80 -14.31 -2.59
C ARG A 109 2.70 -14.90 -1.70
N ARG A 110 1.80 -14.07 -1.19
CA ARG A 110 0.67 -14.52 -0.36
C ARG A 110 -0.33 -15.35 -1.16
N LYS A 111 -0.72 -14.91 -2.37
CA LYS A 111 -1.55 -15.71 -3.30
C LYS A 111 -0.92 -17.06 -3.62
N ARG A 112 0.38 -17.11 -3.90
CA ARG A 112 1.08 -18.37 -4.21
C ARG A 112 1.16 -19.29 -2.99
N ALA A 113 1.39 -18.74 -1.79
CA ALA A 113 1.36 -19.50 -0.55
C ALA A 113 -0.05 -20.04 -0.22
N GLY A 114 -1.11 -19.28 -0.51
CA GLY A 114 -2.50 -19.72 -0.37
C GLY A 114 -2.91 -20.79 -1.38
N ILE A 115 -2.41 -20.73 -2.62
CA ILE A 115 -2.67 -21.74 -3.66
C ILE A 115 -1.94 -23.06 -3.37
N SER A 116 -0.76 -23.03 -2.75
CA SER A 116 -0.01 -24.25 -2.37
C SER A 116 -0.70 -25.12 -1.31
N LEU A 117 -1.77 -24.66 -0.66
CA LEU A 117 -2.57 -25.44 0.29
C LEU A 117 -3.76 -26.19 -0.35
N LEU A 118 -4.09 -25.90 -1.61
CA LEU A 118 -5.19 -26.53 -2.34
C LEU A 118 -4.74 -27.63 -3.32
N GLU A 119 -3.43 -27.79 -3.54
CA GLU A 119 -2.87 -28.91 -4.30
C GLU A 119 -2.04 -29.82 -3.36
N GLY A 120 -2.76 -30.54 -2.51
CA GLY A 120 -2.26 -31.76 -1.86
C GLY A 120 -2.80 -33.00 -2.61
N PRO A 121 -2.03 -34.10 -2.65
CA PRO A 121 -2.11 -35.18 -3.64
C PRO A 121 -3.42 -35.97 -3.70
#